data_AF-A0A963VJI2-F1
#
_entry.id   AF-A0A963VJI2-F1
#
_cell.length_a   1.000
_cell.length_b   1.000
_cell.length_c   1.000
_cell.angle_alpha   90.00
_cell.angle_beta   90.00
_cell.angle_gamma   90.00
#
_symmetry.space_group_name_H-M   'P 1'
#
loop_
_entity.id
_entity.type
_entity.pdbx_description
1 polymer ?
#
loop_
_entity_poly.entity_id
_entity_poly.type
_entity_poly.pdbx_seq_one_letter_code
_entity_poly.pdbx_strand_id
1 'polypeptide(L)'
;GCGMFVTLSANDASHDARNDTEALSPQSDRFLVDMARRFGLMALFAEAVYRRDLPEETRDGNGCAYLAAPARGLDVTRYGMPRDTQGAGGWERWVPAAAQPGVAPCLDDASGLYYETYVYRNTAGRLAQAVIAFRGTENRPGQTFKDWGSNLAAFLGFEPAQYAVARAHMLPLFAALESVLEDRGDGARIYITGHSLGGGLAQQAGYLSRSVKEVFTFNTSPVSNWSQLRLHGQVRNAYPIIHRLYHGGEILEKIRFVSTSVTQARYGRHDIGLQLEGRSSFGGHSMQIIACNFAQLIAAEPDLPTADHHYPSDYIRDVLLNQARPALPCLGEEADTRTAAQP
;
A
#
# COMPACT_ATOMS: atom_id res chain seq x y z
N GLY A 1 22.41 -18.67 4.30
CA GLY A 1 23.57 -19.11 5.11
C GLY A 1 23.49 -18.50 6.49
N CYS A 2 23.75 -19.29 7.54
CA CYS A 2 23.88 -18.79 8.91
C CYS A 2 25.30 -18.26 9.14
N GLY A 3 25.47 -16.94 9.03
CA GLY A 3 26.74 -16.26 9.30
C GLY A 3 26.58 -14.75 9.16
N MET A 4 27.23 -13.99 10.06
CA MET A 4 27.18 -12.52 10.16
C MET A 4 27.80 -11.79 8.96
N PHE A 5 28.45 -12.51 8.05
CA PHE A 5 29.06 -11.96 6.84
C PHE A 5 28.37 -12.55 5.61
N VAL A 6 27.63 -11.71 4.89
CA VAL A 6 27.28 -12.00 3.50
C VAL A 6 28.60 -12.03 2.74
N THR A 7 29.05 -13.20 2.30
CA THR A 7 30.27 -13.30 1.50
C THR A 7 30.06 -12.52 0.20
N LEU A 8 31.12 -11.91 -0.35
CA LEU A 8 31.03 -11.26 -1.66
C LEU A 8 30.45 -12.22 -2.72
N SER A 9 30.78 -13.51 -2.63
CA SER A 9 30.18 -14.58 -3.43
C SER A 9 28.68 -14.80 -3.17
N ALA A 10 28.17 -14.68 -1.94
CA ALA A 10 26.73 -14.74 -1.66
C ALA A 10 25.98 -13.47 -2.10
N ASN A 11 26.67 -12.32 -2.11
CA ASN A 11 26.17 -11.05 -2.66
C ASN A 11 26.31 -10.96 -4.19
N ASP A 12 27.11 -11.84 -4.81
CA ASP A 12 27.27 -11.92 -6.28
C ASP A 12 26.39 -13.04 -6.85
N ALA A 13 26.26 -14.16 -6.13
CA ALA A 13 25.26 -15.21 -6.35
C ALA A 13 23.82 -14.75 -6.04
N SER A 14 23.63 -13.54 -5.49
CA SER A 14 22.33 -12.89 -5.39
C SER A 14 21.75 -12.47 -6.75
N HIS A 15 22.52 -12.61 -7.82
CA HIS A 15 22.01 -12.60 -9.18
C HIS A 15 21.58 -14.03 -9.49
N ASP A 16 20.34 -14.37 -9.10
CA ASP A 16 19.64 -15.65 -9.26
C ASP A 16 19.44 -16.03 -10.75
N ALA A 17 20.47 -15.89 -11.59
CA ALA A 17 20.40 -15.94 -13.04
C ALA A 17 21.12 -17.17 -13.64
N ARG A 18 21.89 -17.94 -12.85
CA ARG A 18 22.71 -19.03 -13.41
C ARG A 18 22.68 -20.37 -12.69
N ASN A 19 22.22 -20.47 -11.43
CA ASN A 19 22.31 -21.71 -10.66
C ASN A 19 20.99 -22.23 -10.09
N ASP A 20 19.88 -21.51 -10.25
CA ASP A 20 18.58 -22.01 -9.83
C ASP A 20 17.99 -22.84 -10.96
N THR A 21 17.94 -24.16 -10.75
CA THR A 21 17.53 -25.13 -11.77
C THR A 21 16.01 -25.20 -11.97
N GLU A 22 15.24 -24.43 -11.20
CA GLU A 22 13.79 -24.34 -11.33
C GLU A 22 13.36 -22.88 -11.25
N ALA A 23 12.49 -22.46 -12.17
CA ALA A 23 11.83 -21.17 -12.05
C ALA A 23 11.00 -21.15 -10.76
N LEU A 24 11.10 -20.08 -9.98
CA LEU A 24 10.22 -19.86 -8.83
C LEU A 24 8.77 -20.08 -9.29
N SER A 25 8.05 -20.97 -8.59
CA SER A 25 6.62 -21.18 -8.79
C SER A 25 5.88 -20.66 -7.55
N PRO A 26 5.57 -19.35 -7.48
CA PRO A 26 4.96 -18.74 -6.29
C PRO A 26 3.66 -19.42 -5.85
N GLN A 27 2.94 -20.03 -6.79
CA GLN A 27 1.67 -20.73 -6.55
C GLN A 27 1.84 -22.02 -5.74
N SER A 28 3.04 -22.61 -5.74
CA SER A 28 3.37 -23.79 -4.95
C SER A 28 3.85 -23.45 -3.53
N ASP A 29 4.17 -22.19 -3.27
CA ASP A 29 4.60 -21.71 -1.95
C ASP A 29 3.38 -21.33 -1.09
N ARG A 30 3.03 -22.22 -0.16
CA ARG A 30 1.92 -22.01 0.77
C ARG A 30 2.07 -20.75 1.62
N PHE A 31 3.30 -20.36 1.98
CA PHE A 31 3.52 -19.14 2.73
C PHE A 31 3.16 -17.91 1.89
N LEU A 32 3.59 -17.85 0.63
CA LEU A 32 3.23 -16.74 -0.27
C LEU A 32 1.72 -16.66 -0.51
N VAL A 33 1.03 -17.80 -0.64
CA VAL A 33 -0.43 -17.85 -0.74
C VAL A 33 -1.09 -17.28 0.52
N ASP A 34 -0.64 -17.69 1.71
CA ASP A 34 -1.20 -17.18 2.97
C ASP A 34 -0.92 -15.67 3.15
N MET A 35 0.25 -15.19 2.75
CA MET A 35 0.57 -13.76 2.74
C MET A 35 -0.33 -13.02 1.75
N ALA A 36 -0.53 -13.55 0.54
CA ALA A 36 -1.42 -12.94 -0.44
C ALA A 36 -2.86 -12.85 0.07
N ARG A 37 -3.39 -13.92 0.68
CA ARG A 37 -4.73 -13.94 1.28
C ARG A 37 -4.91 -12.87 2.36
N ARG A 38 -3.90 -12.71 3.23
CA ARG A 38 -3.96 -11.76 4.35
C ARG A 38 -3.73 -10.31 3.93
N PHE A 39 -2.78 -10.07 3.02
CA PHE A 39 -2.27 -8.73 2.72
C PHE A 39 -2.70 -8.20 1.35
N GLY A 40 -3.33 -9.03 0.51
CA GLY A 40 -3.70 -8.72 -0.87
C GLY A 40 -4.56 -7.47 -1.03
N LEU A 41 -5.59 -7.31 -0.20
CA LEU A 41 -6.44 -6.12 -0.29
C LEU A 41 -5.70 -4.84 0.10
N MET A 42 -4.91 -4.90 1.16
CA MET A 42 -4.15 -3.75 1.64
C MET A 42 -3.10 -3.35 0.60
N ALA A 43 -2.51 -4.34 -0.07
CA ALA A 43 -1.63 -4.12 -1.21
C ALA A 43 -2.38 -3.45 -2.38
N LEU A 44 -3.58 -3.94 -2.72
CA LEU A 44 -4.42 -3.30 -3.74
C LEU A 44 -4.72 -1.84 -3.39
N PHE A 45 -5.05 -1.50 -2.14
CA PHE A 45 -5.33 -0.11 -1.76
C PHE A 45 -4.07 0.76 -1.70
N ALA A 46 -2.93 0.20 -1.32
CA ALA A 46 -1.64 0.88 -1.40
C ALA A 46 -1.22 1.16 -2.85
N GLU A 47 -1.71 0.40 -3.84
CA GLU A 47 -1.58 0.70 -5.27
C GLU A 47 -2.68 1.65 -5.76
N ALA A 48 -3.95 1.42 -5.40
CA ALA A 48 -5.09 2.17 -5.90
C ALA A 48 -5.02 3.67 -5.56
N VAL A 49 -4.40 4.01 -4.42
CA VAL A 49 -4.17 5.39 -3.99
C VAL A 49 -3.22 6.17 -4.93
N TYR A 50 -2.44 5.48 -5.76
CA TYR A 50 -1.64 6.12 -6.82
C TYR A 50 -2.48 6.58 -8.01
N ARG A 51 -3.80 6.32 -8.04
CA ARG A 51 -4.74 6.85 -9.03
C ARG A 51 -4.25 6.79 -10.48
N ARG A 52 -3.67 5.65 -10.85
CA ARG A 52 -3.18 5.38 -12.21
C ARG A 52 -4.28 5.32 -13.26
N ASP A 53 -5.55 5.35 -12.85
CA ASP A 53 -6.70 5.63 -13.71
C ASP A 53 -6.72 7.07 -14.25
N LEU A 54 -5.98 7.99 -13.64
CA LEU A 54 -5.85 9.38 -14.09
C LEU A 54 -4.55 9.60 -14.88
N PRO A 55 -4.57 10.45 -15.93
CA PRO A 55 -3.37 10.86 -16.65
C PRO A 55 -2.33 11.44 -15.69
N GLU A 56 -1.07 11.03 -15.84
CA GLU A 56 0.02 11.40 -14.94
C GLU A 56 0.14 12.92 -14.73
N GLU A 57 -0.07 13.71 -15.79
CA GLU A 57 0.09 15.16 -15.78
C GLU A 57 -0.96 15.88 -14.94
N THR A 58 -2.11 15.22 -14.72
CA THR A 58 -3.28 15.82 -14.07
C THR A 58 -3.69 15.09 -12.80
N ARG A 59 -3.05 13.95 -12.51
CA ARG A 59 -3.39 13.11 -11.37
C ARG A 59 -3.23 13.86 -10.05
N ASP A 60 -2.13 14.59 -9.91
CA ASP A 60 -1.95 15.54 -8.82
C ASP A 60 -2.93 16.71 -8.99
N GLY A 61 -3.75 16.95 -7.98
CA GLY A 61 -4.83 17.93 -7.97
C GLY A 61 -6.19 17.35 -8.37
N ASN A 62 -6.24 16.22 -9.09
CA ASN A 62 -7.51 15.58 -9.48
C ASN A 62 -7.80 14.27 -8.75
N GLY A 63 -6.86 13.72 -7.99
CA GLY A 63 -7.09 12.49 -7.23
C GLY A 63 -8.31 12.60 -6.29
N CYS A 64 -8.46 13.70 -5.57
CA CYS A 64 -9.63 13.91 -4.70
C CYS A 64 -10.88 14.47 -5.42
N ALA A 65 -10.85 14.65 -6.75
CA ALA A 65 -11.95 15.29 -7.49
C ALA A 65 -13.29 14.53 -7.40
N TYR A 66 -13.25 13.22 -7.08
CA TYR A 66 -14.45 12.42 -6.86
C TYR A 66 -15.30 12.92 -5.67
N LEU A 67 -14.70 13.62 -4.70
CA LEU A 67 -15.43 14.23 -3.58
C LEU A 67 -16.37 15.36 -4.04
N ALA A 68 -16.05 16.01 -5.16
CA ALA A 68 -16.82 17.13 -5.73
C ALA A 68 -17.75 16.71 -6.88
N ALA A 69 -17.65 15.48 -7.38
CA ALA A 69 -18.30 15.06 -8.62
C ALA A 69 -19.32 13.93 -8.38
N PRO A 70 -20.61 14.15 -8.71
CA PRO A 70 -21.51 13.05 -9.04
C PRO A 70 -21.37 12.56 -10.50
N ALA A 71 -20.64 13.24 -11.39
CA ALA A 71 -20.73 12.97 -12.83
C ALA A 71 -19.50 13.41 -13.64
N ARG A 72 -18.72 12.46 -14.18
CA ARG A 72 -17.85 12.65 -15.38
C ARG A 72 -17.55 11.35 -16.14
N GLY A 73 -18.51 10.44 -16.32
CA GLY A 73 -18.47 9.37 -17.36
C GLY A 73 -17.33 8.34 -17.37
N LEU A 74 -16.23 8.55 -16.63
CA LEU A 74 -15.18 7.60 -16.32
C LEU A 74 -15.51 7.01 -14.96
N ASP A 75 -15.45 5.69 -14.83
CA ASP A 75 -15.75 4.95 -13.60
C ASP A 75 -14.60 5.08 -12.57
N VAL A 76 -14.05 6.29 -12.41
CA VAL A 76 -12.94 6.65 -11.50
C VAL A 76 -13.29 6.35 -10.04
N THR A 77 -14.58 6.28 -9.71
CA THR A 77 -15.05 5.88 -8.38
C THR A 77 -14.85 4.40 -8.10
N ARG A 78 -14.69 3.56 -9.14
CA ARG A 78 -14.54 2.10 -9.01
C ARG A 78 -13.12 1.58 -9.28
N TYR A 79 -12.19 2.42 -9.74
CA TYR A 79 -10.80 2.00 -9.91
C TYR A 79 -10.25 1.43 -8.58
N GLY A 80 -9.79 0.18 -8.63
CA GLY A 80 -9.24 -0.53 -7.48
C GLY A 80 -10.23 -0.82 -6.36
N MET A 81 -11.54 -0.79 -6.61
CA MET A 81 -12.59 -1.01 -5.60
C MET A 81 -13.23 -2.40 -5.74
N PRO A 82 -12.84 -3.38 -4.92
CA PRO A 82 -13.45 -4.71 -4.98
C PRO A 82 -14.92 -4.68 -4.58
N ARG A 83 -15.75 -5.33 -5.40
CA ARG A 83 -17.17 -5.51 -5.14
C ARG A 83 -17.54 -6.95 -5.45
N ASP A 84 -18.46 -7.49 -4.66
CA ASP A 84 -19.11 -8.75 -4.98
C ASP A 84 -19.87 -8.60 -6.31
N THR A 85 -19.69 -9.56 -7.23
CA THR A 85 -20.38 -9.58 -8.53
C THR A 85 -21.90 -9.70 -8.40
N GLN A 86 -22.40 -10.16 -7.24
CA GLN A 86 -23.83 -10.19 -6.91
C GLN A 86 -24.34 -8.87 -6.28
N GLY A 87 -23.46 -7.89 -6.05
CA GLY A 87 -23.81 -6.54 -5.60
C GLY A 87 -24.24 -6.43 -4.14
N ALA A 88 -24.08 -7.49 -3.33
CA ALA A 88 -24.55 -7.50 -1.96
C ALA A 88 -23.67 -6.66 -1.01
N GLY A 89 -22.36 -6.54 -1.25
CA GLY A 89 -21.46 -5.70 -0.46
C GLY A 89 -20.19 -5.34 -1.24
N GLY A 90 -19.46 -4.35 -0.78
CA GLY A 90 -18.26 -3.92 -1.50
C GLY A 90 -17.53 -2.75 -0.90
N TRP A 91 -16.31 -2.57 -1.40
CA TRP A 91 -15.48 -1.43 -1.09
C TRP A 91 -15.84 -0.23 -1.97
N GLU A 92 -15.75 0.94 -1.37
CA GLU A 92 -15.98 2.21 -2.03
C GLU A 92 -15.09 3.30 -1.43
N ARG A 93 -14.80 4.33 -2.22
CA ARG A 93 -14.20 5.57 -1.71
C ARG A 93 -15.17 6.25 -0.76
N TRP A 94 -14.68 6.64 0.41
CA TRP A 94 -15.55 7.21 1.42
C TRP A 94 -15.94 8.64 1.07
N VAL A 95 -17.24 8.84 0.89
CA VAL A 95 -17.85 10.17 0.77
C VAL A 95 -18.77 10.35 1.98
N PRO A 96 -18.43 11.23 2.94
CA PRO A 96 -19.26 11.43 4.12
C PRO A 96 -20.59 12.07 3.72
N ALA A 97 -21.68 11.65 4.36
CA ALA A 97 -23.03 12.13 4.05
C ALA A 97 -23.20 13.65 4.28
N ALA A 98 -22.39 14.22 5.18
CA ALA A 98 -22.31 15.65 5.42
C ALA A 98 -20.84 16.05 5.61
N ALA A 99 -20.47 17.23 5.13
CA ALA A 99 -19.16 17.81 5.39
C ALA A 99 -18.99 18.06 6.88
N GLN A 100 -17.88 17.59 7.45
CA GLN A 100 -17.53 17.79 8.86
C GLN A 100 -16.26 18.67 8.95
N PRO A 101 -16.22 19.68 9.82
CA PRO A 101 -15.04 20.54 9.96
C PRO A 101 -13.77 19.75 10.25
N GLY A 102 -12.72 19.98 9.47
CA GLY A 102 -11.41 19.33 9.65
C GLY A 102 -11.33 17.88 9.17
N VAL A 103 -12.45 17.27 8.72
CA VAL A 103 -12.46 15.91 8.18
C VAL A 103 -12.24 15.95 6.68
N ALA A 104 -11.13 15.37 6.25
CA ALA A 104 -10.79 15.20 4.84
C ALA A 104 -10.72 13.70 4.52
N PRO A 105 -11.72 13.12 3.82
CA PRO A 105 -11.70 11.71 3.40
C PRO A 105 -10.61 11.41 2.37
N CYS A 106 -10.23 12.42 1.59
CA CYS A 106 -9.12 12.42 0.66
C CYS A 106 -8.39 13.75 0.84
N LEU A 107 -7.06 13.71 0.76
CA LEU A 107 -6.23 14.90 0.73
C LEU A 107 -5.22 14.78 -0.39
N ASP A 108 -5.06 15.86 -1.13
CA ASP A 108 -4.01 16.07 -2.12
C ASP A 108 -3.53 17.52 -1.93
N ASP A 109 -2.41 17.67 -1.24
CA ASP A 109 -1.94 18.98 -0.77
C ASP A 109 -0.57 19.35 -1.36
N ALA A 110 -0.27 20.66 -1.39
CA ALA A 110 0.97 21.22 -1.92
C ALA A 110 2.24 20.69 -1.21
N SER A 111 2.12 20.15 0.02
CA SER A 111 3.23 19.44 0.68
C SER A 111 3.64 18.15 -0.05
N GLY A 112 2.84 17.64 -0.99
CA GLY A 112 2.99 16.34 -1.64
C GLY A 112 2.37 15.19 -0.85
N LEU A 113 1.66 15.50 0.24
CA LEU A 113 0.88 14.51 0.98
C LEU A 113 -0.35 14.13 0.17
N TYR A 114 -0.52 12.82 -0.04
CA TYR A 114 -1.73 12.27 -0.62
C TYR A 114 -2.22 11.05 0.16
N TYR A 115 -3.51 11.03 0.48
CA TYR A 115 -4.18 9.84 0.99
C TYR A 115 -5.63 9.76 0.55
N GLU A 116 -6.17 8.54 0.53
CA GLU A 116 -7.58 8.26 0.31
C GLU A 116 -8.13 7.35 1.40
N THR A 117 -9.40 7.56 1.74
CA THR A 117 -10.14 6.72 2.67
C THR A 117 -11.14 5.86 1.90
N TYR A 118 -11.08 4.55 2.12
CA TYR A 118 -12.00 3.57 1.58
C TYR A 118 -12.84 2.97 2.71
N VAL A 119 -14.09 2.63 2.43
CA VAL A 119 -14.98 1.96 3.38
C VAL A 119 -15.59 0.71 2.76
N TYR A 120 -15.79 -0.31 3.58
CA TYR A 120 -16.53 -1.51 3.21
C TYR A 120 -17.97 -1.40 3.68
N ARG A 121 -18.91 -1.50 2.73
CA ARG A 121 -20.34 -1.60 3.00
C ARG A 121 -20.76 -3.06 2.97
N ASN A 122 -21.31 -3.55 4.09
CA ASN A 122 -21.81 -4.91 4.19
C ASN A 122 -23.19 -5.07 3.53
N THR A 123 -23.69 -6.30 3.51
CA THR A 123 -24.99 -6.66 2.91
C THR A 123 -26.21 -6.05 3.58
N ALA A 124 -26.09 -5.57 4.82
CA ALA A 124 -27.11 -4.80 5.51
C ALA A 124 -27.03 -3.29 5.21
N GLY A 125 -26.13 -2.86 4.31
CA GLY A 125 -25.92 -1.46 3.95
C GLY A 125 -25.12 -0.65 4.97
N ARG A 126 -24.57 -1.28 6.03
CA ARG A 126 -23.80 -0.60 7.09
C ARG A 126 -22.31 -0.56 6.73
N LEU A 127 -21.62 0.52 7.13
CA LEU A 127 -20.17 0.62 7.00
C LEU A 127 -19.51 -0.21 8.09
N ALA A 128 -18.72 -1.22 7.73
CA ALA A 128 -18.17 -2.18 8.69
C ALA A 128 -16.65 -2.10 8.86
N GLN A 129 -15.93 -1.58 7.87
CA GLN A 129 -14.47 -1.40 7.91
C GLN A 129 -14.08 -0.13 7.16
N ALA A 130 -12.95 0.47 7.53
CA ALA A 130 -12.32 1.55 6.79
C ALA A 130 -10.84 1.28 6.56
N VAL A 131 -10.31 1.73 5.42
CA VAL A 131 -8.88 1.72 5.10
C VAL A 131 -8.47 3.12 4.71
N ILE A 132 -7.43 3.66 5.36
CA ILE A 132 -6.78 4.90 4.92
C ILE A 132 -5.49 4.50 4.22
N ALA A 133 -5.39 4.76 2.91
CA ALA A 133 -4.20 4.48 2.14
C ALA A 133 -3.41 5.76 1.89
N PHE A 134 -2.12 5.75 2.19
CA PHE A 134 -1.20 6.84 1.90
C PHE A 134 -0.40 6.54 0.64
N ARG A 135 -0.34 7.50 -0.28
CA ARG A 135 0.50 7.42 -1.48
C ARG A 135 1.96 7.64 -1.11
N GLY A 136 2.85 6.88 -1.73
CA GLY A 136 4.28 7.17 -1.70
C GLY A 136 4.68 8.20 -2.76
N THR A 137 5.98 8.43 -2.91
CA THR A 137 6.51 9.23 -4.03
C THR A 137 6.37 8.44 -5.33
N GLU A 138 5.99 9.11 -6.43
CA GLU A 138 5.95 8.54 -7.79
C GLU A 138 7.25 8.83 -8.56
N ASN A 139 7.68 7.91 -9.43
CA ASN A 139 8.76 8.19 -10.37
C ASN A 139 8.17 8.89 -11.59
N ARG A 140 8.55 10.14 -11.82
CA ARG A 140 8.21 10.87 -13.03
C ARG A 140 9.31 10.74 -14.07
N PRO A 141 9.02 10.91 -15.38
CA PRO A 141 10.04 10.97 -16.42
C PRO A 141 11.16 11.96 -16.04
N GLY A 142 12.40 11.46 -16.00
CA GLY A 142 13.59 12.24 -15.61
C GLY A 142 13.95 12.22 -14.12
N GLN A 143 13.11 11.67 -13.25
CA GLN A 143 13.48 11.36 -11.86
C GLN A 143 13.99 9.92 -11.76
N THR A 144 15.14 9.74 -11.13
CA THR A 144 15.69 8.42 -10.85
C THR A 144 15.42 8.03 -9.40
N PHE A 145 15.38 6.72 -9.11
CA PHE A 145 15.27 6.26 -7.72
C PHE A 145 16.48 6.67 -6.84
N LYS A 146 17.61 7.09 -7.43
CA LYS A 146 18.70 7.74 -6.69
C LYS A 146 18.26 9.08 -6.13
N ASP A 147 17.45 9.83 -6.87
CA ASP A 147 16.88 11.08 -6.41
C ASP A 147 15.89 10.82 -5.29
N TRP A 148 15.09 9.76 -5.39
CA TRP A 148 14.23 9.35 -4.29
C TRP A 148 15.01 8.88 -3.05
N GLY A 149 16.07 8.10 -3.21
CA GLY A 149 16.95 7.68 -2.12
C GLY A 149 17.65 8.86 -1.44
N SER A 150 18.11 9.84 -2.22
CA SER A 150 18.67 11.10 -1.72
C SER A 150 17.61 11.96 -1.03
N ASN A 151 16.40 12.05 -1.58
CA ASN A 151 15.27 12.73 -0.97
C ASN A 151 14.86 12.05 0.34
N LEU A 152 14.90 10.71 0.40
CA LEU A 152 14.62 9.92 1.59
C LEU A 152 15.74 10.03 2.64
N ALA A 153 16.99 10.12 2.21
CA ALA A 153 18.15 10.34 3.08
C ALA A 153 18.17 11.77 3.64
N ALA A 154 17.81 12.77 2.84
CA ALA A 154 17.59 14.14 3.30
C ALA A 154 16.39 14.22 4.26
N PHE A 155 15.31 13.50 3.95
CA PHE A 155 14.12 13.30 4.79
C PHE A 155 14.49 12.69 6.17
N LEU A 156 15.51 11.83 6.26
CA LEU A 156 15.96 11.23 7.53
C LEU A 156 16.61 12.24 8.50
N GLY A 157 16.92 13.47 8.05
CA GLY A 157 17.53 14.52 8.87
C GLY A 157 16.56 15.58 9.43
N PHE A 158 15.33 15.70 8.91
CA PHE A 158 14.35 16.73 9.31
C PHE A 158 12.92 16.18 9.24
N GLU A 159 11.98 16.64 10.08
CA GLU A 159 10.56 16.26 9.96
C GLU A 159 9.95 16.90 8.71
N PRO A 160 9.44 16.13 7.74
CA PRO A 160 8.94 16.74 6.51
C PRO A 160 7.51 17.20 6.67
N ALA A 161 7.15 18.29 5.98
CA ALA A 161 5.85 18.95 6.12
C ALA A 161 4.67 17.98 6.02
N GLN A 162 4.78 16.95 5.18
CA GLN A 162 3.76 15.92 4.99
C GLN A 162 3.41 15.16 6.28
N TYR A 163 4.36 14.93 7.20
CA TYR A 163 4.10 14.23 8.45
C TYR A 163 3.33 15.10 9.44
N ALA A 164 3.67 16.39 9.51
CA ALA A 164 2.95 17.36 10.31
C ALA A 164 1.52 17.58 9.79
N VAL A 165 1.36 17.73 8.47
CA VAL A 165 0.04 17.85 7.81
C VAL A 165 -0.78 16.57 8.03
N ALA A 166 -0.21 15.38 7.79
CA ALA A 166 -0.91 14.12 8.03
C ALA A 166 -1.40 14.02 9.47
N ARG A 167 -0.56 14.38 10.44
CA ARG A 167 -0.94 14.38 11.86
C ARG A 167 -2.14 15.29 12.16
N ALA A 168 -2.18 16.48 11.56
CA ALA A 168 -3.28 17.42 11.75
C ALA A 168 -4.62 16.88 11.21
N HIS A 169 -4.60 16.16 10.09
CA HIS A 169 -5.80 15.64 9.44
C HIS A 169 -6.27 14.26 9.96
N MET A 170 -5.37 13.43 10.48
CA MET A 170 -5.72 12.07 10.89
C MET A 170 -6.64 12.03 12.11
N LEU A 171 -6.46 12.89 13.11
CA LEU A 171 -7.26 12.83 14.34
C LEU A 171 -8.76 13.11 14.09
N PRO A 172 -9.15 14.18 13.36
CA PRO A 172 -10.55 14.38 12.99
C PRO A 172 -11.09 13.26 12.11
N LEU A 173 -10.28 12.75 11.18
CA LEU A 173 -10.67 11.66 10.29
C LEU A 173 -11.00 10.38 11.06
N PHE A 174 -10.16 9.99 12.02
CA PHE A 174 -10.43 8.82 12.87
C PHE A 174 -11.73 8.98 13.65
N ALA A 175 -11.94 10.13 14.30
CA ALA A 175 -13.17 10.39 15.05
C ALA A 175 -14.42 10.31 14.16
N ALA A 176 -14.33 10.83 12.93
CA ALA A 176 -15.44 10.77 11.98
C ALA A 176 -15.72 9.32 11.55
N LEU A 177 -14.68 8.52 11.27
CA LEU A 177 -14.83 7.11 10.92
C LEU A 177 -15.42 6.29 12.08
N GLU A 178 -14.95 6.49 13.31
CA GLU A 178 -15.51 5.85 14.49
C GLU A 178 -17.01 6.12 14.65
N SER A 179 -17.46 7.33 14.29
CA SER A 179 -18.88 7.71 14.41
C SER A 179 -19.79 7.04 13.37
N VAL A 180 -19.26 6.59 12.24
CA VAL A 180 -20.05 6.04 11.12
C VAL A 180 -19.87 4.53 10.93
N LEU A 181 -18.78 3.96 11.46
CA LEU A 181 -18.54 2.52 11.41
C LEU A 181 -19.46 1.81 12.40
N GLU A 182 -19.96 0.65 11.99
CA GLU A 182 -20.75 -0.25 12.83
C GLU A 182 -19.95 -0.63 14.09
N ASP A 183 -20.52 -0.35 15.26
CA ASP A 183 -19.96 -0.83 16.52
C ASP A 183 -20.19 -2.34 16.66
N ARG A 184 -19.10 -3.09 16.75
CA ARG A 184 -19.09 -4.54 16.92
C ARG A 184 -18.60 -4.97 18.30
N GLY A 185 -18.41 -4.04 19.22
CA GLY A 185 -17.92 -4.29 20.58
C GLY A 185 -16.42 -4.57 20.69
N ASP A 186 -15.70 -4.72 19.56
CA ASP A 186 -14.24 -4.86 19.50
C ASP A 186 -13.52 -3.56 19.04
N GLY A 187 -14.25 -2.45 18.97
CA GLY A 187 -13.77 -1.14 18.54
C GLY A 187 -13.90 -0.90 17.02
N ALA A 188 -13.58 0.32 16.59
CA ALA A 188 -13.64 0.68 15.17
C ALA A 188 -12.59 -0.09 14.34
N ARG A 189 -13.00 -0.64 13.20
CA ARG A 189 -12.14 -1.42 12.30
C ARG A 189 -11.50 -0.51 11.26
N ILE A 190 -10.64 0.38 11.74
CA ILE A 190 -9.84 1.28 10.88
C ILE A 190 -8.49 0.63 10.64
N TYR A 191 -8.19 0.39 9.37
CA TYR A 191 -6.90 -0.09 8.90
C TYR A 191 -6.18 1.04 8.18
N ILE A 192 -4.85 0.96 8.15
CA ILE A 192 -4.05 1.96 7.45
C ILE A 192 -3.06 1.24 6.55
N THR A 193 -2.87 1.72 5.34
CA THR A 193 -1.89 1.16 4.43
C THR A 193 -1.07 2.20 3.70
N GLY A 194 0.08 1.80 3.18
CA GLY A 194 0.91 2.67 2.36
C GLY A 194 2.17 1.98 1.87
N HIS A 195 2.65 2.46 0.73
CA HIS A 195 3.88 2.01 0.10
C HIS A 195 4.99 3.05 0.23
N SER A 196 6.26 2.65 0.31
CA SER A 196 7.39 3.59 0.25
C SER A 196 7.28 4.68 1.35
N LEU A 197 7.31 5.97 0.99
CA LEU A 197 7.04 7.10 1.89
C LEU A 197 5.65 7.00 2.56
N GLY A 198 4.64 6.57 1.82
CA GLY A 198 3.29 6.35 2.32
C GLY A 198 3.23 5.31 3.43
N GLY A 199 4.11 4.30 3.41
CA GLY A 199 4.25 3.34 4.51
C GLY A 199 4.76 3.97 5.81
N GLY A 200 5.62 4.99 5.72
CA GLY A 200 6.08 5.74 6.89
C GLY A 200 4.98 6.62 7.48
N LEU A 201 4.19 7.27 6.62
CA LEU A 201 2.99 8.03 7.01
C LEU A 201 1.93 7.14 7.64
N ALA A 202 1.71 5.94 7.08
CA ALA A 202 0.80 4.94 7.60
C ALA A 202 1.21 4.48 9.02
N GLN A 203 2.51 4.23 9.23
CA GLN A 203 3.04 3.93 10.57
C GLN A 203 2.83 5.08 11.54
N GLN A 204 3.10 6.34 11.13
CA GLN A 204 2.82 7.51 11.96
C GLN A 204 1.35 7.52 12.41
N ALA A 205 0.44 7.34 11.46
CA ALA A 205 -0.99 7.36 11.71
C ALA A 205 -1.42 6.25 12.71
N GLY A 206 -0.81 5.07 12.65
CA GLY A 206 -1.02 4.00 13.63
C GLY A 206 -0.64 4.37 15.07
N TYR A 207 0.38 5.21 15.27
CA TYR A 207 0.75 5.70 16.60
C TYR A 207 -0.19 6.79 17.13
N LEU A 208 -0.99 7.43 16.27
CA LEU A 208 -1.86 8.56 16.61
C LEU A 208 -3.22 8.13 17.19
N SER A 209 -3.67 6.89 17.01
CA SER A 209 -4.94 6.43 17.58
C SER A 209 -4.97 4.94 17.91
N ARG A 210 -5.72 4.59 18.97
CA ARG A 210 -6.02 3.20 19.35
C ARG A 210 -7.16 2.58 18.53
N SER A 211 -7.90 3.42 17.82
CA SER A 211 -8.95 3.01 16.86
C SER A 211 -8.36 2.35 15.61
N VAL A 212 -7.06 2.54 15.37
CA VAL A 212 -6.34 1.85 14.30
C VAL A 212 -6.08 0.43 14.72
N LYS A 213 -6.71 -0.52 14.02
CA LYS A 213 -6.61 -1.95 14.28
C LYS A 213 -5.25 -2.49 13.88
N GLU A 214 -4.89 -2.31 12.60
CA GLU A 214 -3.63 -2.77 12.01
C GLU A 214 -3.13 -1.78 10.96
N VAL A 215 -1.81 -1.71 10.82
CA VAL A 215 -1.12 -0.94 9.79
C VAL A 215 -0.38 -1.90 8.86
N PHE A 216 -0.59 -1.76 7.56
CA PHE A 216 0.04 -2.59 6.53
C PHE A 216 0.91 -1.75 5.64
N THR A 217 2.21 -2.03 5.59
CA THR A 217 3.14 -1.25 4.80
C THR A 217 3.92 -2.12 3.83
N PHE A 218 4.20 -1.58 2.67
CA PHE A 218 4.84 -2.29 1.57
C PHE A 218 6.08 -1.53 1.14
N ASN A 219 7.22 -2.20 1.12
CA ASN A 219 8.52 -1.60 0.82
C ASN A 219 8.72 -0.24 1.53
N THR A 220 8.26 -0.13 2.77
CA THR A 220 8.14 1.15 3.47
C THR A 220 9.49 1.81 3.70
N SER A 221 9.51 3.14 3.66
CA SER A 221 10.62 3.92 4.19
C SER A 221 10.88 3.58 5.67
N PRO A 222 12.14 3.68 6.15
CA PRO A 222 12.47 3.32 7.52
C PRO A 222 11.93 4.34 8.55
N VAL A 223 11.52 5.52 8.11
CA VAL A 223 11.01 6.55 9.01
C VAL A 223 9.54 6.35 9.32
N SER A 224 9.22 6.35 10.60
CA SER A 224 7.86 6.28 11.14
C SER A 224 7.44 7.56 11.89
N ASN A 225 8.34 8.55 11.99
CA ASN A 225 8.20 9.79 12.77
C ASN A 225 7.87 9.61 14.26
N TRP A 226 8.06 8.40 14.81
CA TRP A 226 7.70 8.12 16.20
C TRP A 226 8.45 8.98 17.23
N SER A 227 9.74 9.23 17.02
CA SER A 227 10.55 10.00 17.98
C SER A 227 9.99 11.41 18.13
N GLN A 228 9.64 12.06 17.02
CA GLN A 228 8.97 13.36 16.99
C GLN A 228 7.61 13.30 17.66
N LEU A 229 6.77 12.31 17.33
CA LEU A 229 5.48 12.14 18.02
C LEU A 229 5.65 12.00 19.53
N ARG A 230 6.69 11.30 19.99
CA ARG A 230 6.99 11.13 21.42
C ARG A 230 7.47 12.42 22.06
N LEU A 231 8.36 13.16 21.40
CA LEU A 231 8.84 14.47 21.85
C LEU A 231 7.69 15.48 21.99
N HIS A 232 6.70 15.41 21.10
CA HIS A 232 5.50 16.26 21.15
C HIS A 232 4.37 15.72 22.03
N GLY A 233 4.52 14.56 22.69
CA GLY A 233 3.48 13.98 23.54
C GLY A 233 2.22 13.50 22.77
N GLN A 234 2.38 13.15 21.48
CA GLN A 234 1.29 12.84 20.56
C GLN A 234 1.10 11.34 20.30
N VAL A 235 1.93 10.48 20.89
CA VAL A 235 1.75 9.02 20.81
C VAL A 235 0.54 8.62 21.66
N ARG A 236 -0.55 8.20 21.00
CA ARG A 236 -1.79 7.73 21.67
C ARG A 236 -1.90 6.21 21.69
N ASN A 237 -1.22 5.55 20.75
CA ASN A 237 -1.06 4.10 20.68
C ASN A 237 0.44 3.78 20.70
N ALA A 238 0.95 3.28 21.83
CA ALA A 238 2.39 3.02 21.98
C ALA A 238 2.84 1.76 21.23
N TYR A 239 1.93 0.82 21.00
CA TYR A 239 2.21 -0.51 20.44
C TYR A 239 1.18 -0.88 19.37
N PRO A 240 1.04 -0.09 18.29
CA PRO A 240 0.18 -0.46 17.17
C PRO A 240 0.66 -1.78 16.55
N ILE A 241 -0.29 -2.55 16.02
CA ILE A 241 0.04 -3.72 15.21
C ILE A 241 0.45 -3.21 13.82
N ILE A 242 1.73 -3.41 13.46
CA ILE A 242 2.30 -2.95 12.18
C ILE A 242 2.88 -4.17 11.45
N HIS A 243 2.41 -4.40 10.24
CA HIS A 243 2.96 -5.37 9.29
C HIS A 243 3.77 -4.62 8.23
N ARG A 244 5.05 -4.97 8.09
CA ARG A 244 5.96 -4.39 7.09
C ARG A 244 6.41 -5.48 6.15
N LEU A 245 5.85 -5.45 4.94
CA LEU A 245 6.17 -6.38 3.88
C LEU A 245 7.25 -5.78 2.98
N TYR A 246 8.21 -6.61 2.61
CA TYR A 246 9.33 -6.22 1.74
C TYR A 246 9.44 -7.20 0.59
N HIS A 247 9.64 -6.68 -0.61
CA HIS A 247 10.07 -7.47 -1.75
C HIS A 247 11.60 -7.45 -1.84
N GLY A 248 12.29 -8.59 -1.96
CA GLY A 248 13.75 -8.63 -2.02
C GLY A 248 14.36 -8.11 -3.34
N GLY A 249 15.50 -7.42 -3.25
CA GLY A 249 16.22 -6.86 -4.40
C GLY A 249 15.87 -5.41 -4.75
N GLU A 250 15.01 -4.76 -3.96
CA GLU A 250 14.63 -3.36 -4.14
C GLU A 250 15.62 -2.37 -3.50
N ILE A 251 15.67 -1.14 -4.02
CA ILE A 251 16.76 -0.18 -3.74
C ILE A 251 16.81 0.32 -2.29
N LEU A 252 15.69 0.37 -1.57
CA LEU A 252 15.69 0.72 -0.15
C LEU A 252 16.13 -0.40 0.76
N GLU A 253 16.27 -1.64 0.30
CA GLU A 253 16.70 -2.74 1.16
C GLU A 253 18.02 -2.36 1.86
N LYS A 254 18.91 -1.70 1.11
CA LYS A 254 20.20 -1.18 1.58
C LYS A 254 20.06 0.03 2.53
N ILE A 255 19.19 0.98 2.23
CA ILE A 255 18.95 2.17 3.08
C ILE A 255 18.28 1.78 4.39
N ARG A 256 17.33 0.85 4.32
CA ARG A 256 16.63 0.27 5.46
C ARG A 256 17.57 -0.56 6.30
N PHE A 257 18.45 -1.39 5.73
CA PHE A 257 19.38 -2.19 6.54
C PHE A 257 20.17 -1.32 7.54
N VAL A 258 20.60 -0.13 7.10
CA VAL A 258 21.31 0.84 7.96
C VAL A 258 20.37 1.47 9.01
N SER A 259 19.16 1.90 8.64
CA SER A 259 18.25 2.62 9.55
C SER A 259 17.45 1.71 10.50
N THR A 260 17.10 0.50 10.06
CA THR A 260 16.32 -0.47 10.84
C THR A 260 17.14 -1.02 12.01
N SER A 261 18.46 -1.12 11.84
CA SER A 261 19.40 -1.48 12.91
C SER A 261 19.40 -0.48 14.08
N VAL A 262 18.96 0.76 13.85
CA VAL A 262 18.87 1.84 14.87
C VAL A 262 17.47 1.88 15.52
N THR A 263 16.46 1.29 14.89
CA THR A 263 15.10 1.18 15.42
C THR A 263 14.83 -0.26 15.86
N GLN A 264 15.33 -0.62 17.06
CA GLN A 264 15.10 -1.93 17.69
C GLN A 264 13.66 -2.41 17.51
N ALA A 265 13.47 -3.72 17.34
CA ALA A 265 12.15 -4.35 17.25
C ALA A 265 11.24 -3.82 18.36
N ARG A 266 10.08 -3.30 17.96
CA ARG A 266 9.07 -2.74 18.87
C ARG A 266 7.91 -3.70 18.95
N TYR A 267 7.33 -3.86 20.14
CA TYR A 267 6.13 -4.68 20.32
C TYR A 267 5.05 -4.26 19.31
N GLY A 268 4.39 -5.26 18.71
CA GLY A 268 3.37 -5.07 17.67
C GLY A 268 3.90 -4.96 16.24
N ARG A 269 5.22 -4.84 16.03
CA ARG A 269 5.82 -4.78 14.69
C ARG A 269 6.23 -6.16 14.17
N HIS A 270 5.82 -6.46 12.94
CA HIS A 270 6.15 -7.68 12.20
C HIS A 270 6.80 -7.31 10.87
N ASP A 271 8.04 -7.74 10.65
CA ASP A 271 8.78 -7.54 9.42
C ASP A 271 8.78 -8.84 8.60
N ILE A 272 8.32 -8.78 7.36
CA ILE A 272 8.08 -9.95 6.49
C ILE A 272 8.79 -9.71 5.16
N GLY A 273 9.82 -10.49 4.86
CA GLY A 273 10.52 -10.46 3.56
C GLY A 273 9.94 -11.48 2.61
N LEU A 274 9.66 -11.08 1.37
CA LEU A 274 9.07 -11.88 0.30
C LEU A 274 9.89 -11.73 -0.99
N GLN A 275 9.98 -12.79 -1.79
CA GLN A 275 10.48 -12.71 -3.16
C GLN A 275 9.35 -13.10 -4.11
N LEU A 276 8.81 -12.13 -4.86
CA LEU A 276 7.68 -12.32 -5.76
C LEU A 276 8.12 -12.40 -7.23
N GLU A 277 9.09 -11.57 -7.62
CA GLU A 277 9.71 -11.58 -8.95
C GLU A 277 11.24 -11.68 -8.85
N GLY A 278 11.93 -11.90 -9.97
CA GLY A 278 13.39 -11.83 -10.02
C GLY A 278 13.89 -10.44 -9.59
N ARG A 279 15.05 -10.39 -8.91
CA ARG A 279 15.58 -9.13 -8.37
C ARG A 279 15.77 -8.08 -9.47
N SER A 280 15.07 -6.95 -9.37
CA SER A 280 15.32 -5.78 -10.21
C SER A 280 15.31 -4.50 -9.36
N SER A 281 16.33 -3.66 -9.50
CA SER A 281 16.49 -2.48 -8.64
C SER A 281 15.47 -1.37 -8.93
N PHE A 282 15.04 -1.25 -10.19
CA PHE A 282 14.13 -0.18 -10.66
C PHE A 282 12.68 -0.66 -10.76
N GLY A 283 12.43 -1.85 -11.32
CA GLY A 283 11.10 -2.44 -11.38
C GLY A 283 10.62 -2.91 -10.01
N GLY A 284 11.51 -3.53 -9.21
CA GLY A 284 11.26 -4.21 -7.94
C GLY A 284 10.62 -3.37 -6.82
N HIS A 285 10.64 -2.04 -6.94
CA HIS A 285 10.02 -1.13 -5.95
C HIS A 285 8.63 -0.64 -6.37
N SER A 286 8.07 -1.11 -7.49
CA SER A 286 6.68 -0.78 -7.84
C SER A 286 5.71 -1.49 -6.90
N MET A 287 4.71 -0.77 -6.41
CA MET A 287 3.65 -1.37 -5.60
C MET A 287 2.81 -2.37 -6.40
N GLN A 288 2.73 -2.21 -7.72
CA GLN A 288 2.07 -3.16 -8.63
C GLN A 288 2.69 -4.56 -8.53
N ILE A 289 4.00 -4.71 -8.30
CA ILE A 289 4.62 -6.04 -8.14
C ILE A 289 3.94 -6.79 -7.00
N ILE A 290 3.85 -6.18 -5.82
CA ILE A 290 3.25 -6.84 -4.66
C ILE A 290 1.73 -7.03 -4.87
N ALA A 291 1.02 -5.97 -5.26
CA ALA A 291 -0.43 -6.00 -5.40
C ALA A 291 -0.89 -7.05 -6.44
N CYS A 292 -0.18 -7.15 -7.56
CA CYS A 292 -0.57 -8.00 -8.68
C CYS A 292 -0.10 -9.43 -8.54
N ASN A 293 1.07 -9.68 -7.97
CA ASN A 293 1.46 -11.04 -7.60
C ASN A 293 0.52 -11.60 -6.52
N PHE A 294 0.12 -10.80 -5.52
CA PHE A 294 -0.89 -11.24 -4.54
C PHE A 294 -2.25 -11.52 -5.19
N ALA A 295 -2.70 -10.68 -6.12
CA ALA A 295 -3.91 -10.92 -6.88
C ALA A 295 -3.84 -12.24 -7.67
N GLN A 296 -2.73 -12.50 -8.37
CA GLN A 296 -2.52 -13.75 -9.12
C GLN A 296 -2.53 -14.98 -8.20
N LEU A 297 -1.86 -14.90 -7.05
CA LEU A 297 -1.84 -15.99 -6.06
C LEU A 297 -3.23 -16.29 -5.50
N ILE A 298 -4.02 -15.27 -5.18
CA ILE A 298 -5.41 -15.45 -4.73
C ILE A 298 -6.27 -16.06 -5.85
N ALA A 299 -6.14 -15.55 -7.08
CA ALA A 299 -6.93 -16.00 -8.21
C ALA A 299 -6.70 -17.48 -8.56
N ALA A 300 -5.47 -17.96 -8.31
CA ALA A 300 -5.06 -19.34 -8.53
C ALA A 300 -5.61 -20.34 -7.48
N GLU A 301 -6.22 -19.87 -6.39
CA GLU A 301 -6.84 -20.72 -5.37
C GLU A 301 -8.32 -20.98 -5.72
N PRO A 302 -8.68 -22.16 -6.28
CA PRO A 302 -10.01 -22.43 -6.82
C PRO A 302 -11.10 -22.44 -5.73
N ASP A 303 -10.75 -22.91 -4.53
CA ASP A 303 -11.68 -23.08 -3.41
C ASP A 303 -11.77 -21.85 -2.49
N LEU A 304 -11.10 -20.74 -2.85
CA LEU A 304 -11.12 -19.52 -2.07
C LEU A 304 -12.10 -18.51 -2.69
N PRO A 305 -13.34 -18.37 -2.16
CA PRO A 305 -14.29 -17.40 -2.70
C PRO A 305 -13.90 -15.95 -2.38
N THR A 306 -13.35 -15.71 -1.19
CA THR A 306 -12.88 -14.40 -0.74
C THR A 306 -11.60 -14.56 0.09
N ALA A 307 -10.62 -13.70 -0.18
CA ALA A 307 -9.50 -13.47 0.72
C ALA A 307 -9.91 -12.56 1.90
N ASP A 308 -8.97 -12.32 2.83
CA ASP A 308 -9.22 -11.50 4.02
C ASP A 308 -9.70 -10.09 3.64
N HIS A 309 -10.38 -9.44 4.58
CA HIS A 309 -10.94 -8.10 4.40
C HIS A 309 -11.94 -7.98 3.23
N HIS A 310 -12.64 -9.06 2.88
CA HIS A 310 -13.65 -9.07 1.82
C HIS A 310 -13.06 -8.76 0.44
N TYR A 311 -11.93 -9.40 0.10
CA TYR A 311 -11.32 -9.28 -1.23
C TYR A 311 -11.78 -10.44 -2.13
N PRO A 312 -12.76 -10.23 -3.03
CA PRO A 312 -13.43 -11.33 -3.72
C PRO A 312 -12.56 -11.87 -4.87
N SER A 313 -12.45 -13.19 -4.98
CA SER A 313 -11.62 -13.83 -6.01
C SER A 313 -12.19 -13.68 -7.42
N ASP A 314 -13.52 -13.55 -7.55
CA ASP A 314 -14.21 -13.23 -8.80
C ASP A 314 -13.86 -11.82 -9.29
N TYR A 315 -13.90 -10.81 -8.43
CA TYR A 315 -13.42 -9.46 -8.76
C TYR A 315 -11.97 -9.48 -9.26
N ILE A 316 -11.10 -10.26 -8.61
CA ILE A 316 -9.71 -10.37 -9.04
C ILE A 316 -9.61 -10.95 -10.45
N ARG A 317 -10.29 -12.07 -10.72
CA ARG A 317 -10.24 -12.76 -12.03
C ARG A 317 -10.90 -11.94 -13.14
N ASP A 318 -12.09 -11.41 -12.87
CA ASP A 318 -12.96 -10.84 -13.89
C ASP A 318 -12.69 -9.35 -14.14
N VAL A 319 -12.11 -8.67 -13.16
CA VAL A 319 -11.76 -7.25 -13.22
C VAL A 319 -10.25 -7.11 -13.24
N LEU A 320 -9.55 -7.29 -12.11
CA LEU A 320 -8.15 -6.88 -11.98
C LEU A 320 -7.17 -7.54 -12.96
N LEU A 321 -7.34 -8.84 -13.21
CA LEU A 321 -6.47 -9.62 -14.09
C LEU A 321 -7.01 -9.73 -15.53
N ASN A 322 -8.16 -9.13 -15.82
CA ASN A 322 -8.81 -9.24 -17.11
C ASN A 322 -8.20 -8.27 -18.13
N GLN A 323 -7.39 -8.80 -19.03
CA GLN A 323 -6.68 -8.07 -20.09
C GLN A 323 -7.58 -7.23 -21.01
N ALA A 324 -8.90 -7.47 -21.04
CA ALA A 324 -9.84 -6.65 -21.79
C ALA A 324 -10.08 -5.24 -21.17
N ARG A 325 -9.50 -4.94 -20.00
CA ARG A 325 -9.69 -3.67 -19.26
C ARG A 325 -8.35 -3.02 -18.85
N PRO A 326 -7.59 -2.43 -19.79
CA PRO A 326 -6.20 -2.00 -19.55
C PRO A 326 -6.01 -0.89 -18.50
N ALA A 327 -7.07 -0.19 -18.09
CA ALA A 327 -7.01 0.89 -17.09
C ALA A 327 -7.05 0.39 -15.62
N LEU A 328 -6.53 -0.81 -15.33
CA LEU A 328 -6.63 -1.44 -14.02
C LEU A 328 -5.26 -1.62 -13.36
N PRO A 329 -5.18 -1.66 -12.01
CA PRO A 329 -3.91 -1.66 -11.28
C PRO A 329 -2.88 -2.71 -11.71
N CYS A 330 -3.34 -3.84 -12.24
CA CYS A 330 -2.53 -5.01 -12.56
C CYS A 330 -2.33 -5.30 -14.03
N LEU A 331 -2.72 -4.37 -14.89
CA LEU A 331 -2.49 -4.46 -16.32
C LEU A 331 -1.54 -3.31 -16.65
N GLY A 332 -0.31 -3.65 -17.04
CA GLY A 332 0.67 -2.65 -17.45
C GLY A 332 0.22 -1.92 -18.70
N GLU A 333 0.76 -0.71 -18.91
CA GLU A 333 0.99 -0.25 -20.27
C GLU A 333 1.75 -1.36 -20.99
N GLU A 334 1.29 -1.75 -22.18
CA GLU A 334 1.92 -2.78 -22.97
C GLU A 334 3.44 -2.63 -22.92
N ALA A 335 4.14 -3.74 -22.70
CA ALA A 335 5.56 -3.83 -22.87
C ALA A 335 5.92 -3.46 -24.33
N ASP A 336 6.08 -2.17 -24.59
CA ASP A 336 6.64 -1.63 -25.84
C ASP A 336 8.16 -1.80 -25.80
N THR A 337 8.60 -3.06 -25.77
CA THR A 337 9.96 -3.50 -26.09
C THR A 337 9.94 -4.91 -26.66
N ARG A 338 9.05 -5.17 -27.64
CA ARG A 338 9.25 -6.25 -28.63
C ARG A 338 9.72 -5.68 -29.96
N THR A 339 10.94 -5.14 -29.97
CA THR A 339 11.86 -5.03 -31.13
C THR A 339 13.09 -4.31 -30.58
N ALA A 340 14.27 -4.90 -30.40
CA ALA A 340 15.00 -5.65 -31.40
C ALA A 340 15.95 -6.68 -30.74
N ALA A 341 15.68 -7.96 -30.98
CA ALA A 341 16.70 -8.90 -31.44
C ALA A 341 16.52 -8.91 -32.97
N GLN A 342 17.51 -8.65 -33.83
CA GLN A 342 18.74 -9.40 -34.15
C GLN A 342 19.46 -8.63 -35.28
N PRO A 343 20.67 -9.01 -35.73
CA PRO A 343 21.61 -10.03 -35.21
C PRO A 343 22.85 -9.43 -34.52
#